data_AF-A0A7S0MM71-F1
#
_entry.id   AF-A0A7S0MM71-F1
#
_cell.length_a   1.000
_cell.length_b   1.000
_cell.length_c   1.000
_cell.angle_alpha   90.00
_cell.angle_beta   90.00
_cell.angle_gamma   90.00
#
_symmetry.space_group_name_H-M   'P 1'
#
loop_
_entity.id
_entity.type
_entity.pdbx_description
1 polymer ?
#
loop_
_entity_poly.entity_id
_entity_poly.type
_entity_poly.pdbx_seq_one_letter_code
_entity_poly.pdbx_strand_id
1 'polypeptide(L)'
;NSEILEELFVVENEIKGFIFGEVPKAQDHVLNLLQAAALQLRCAQAKEGQTPDVDRSVIAFLESSDRTVVSSLKLSECHVSELDVNIRFPKYNKGAGQHFSIVPRSSYLLRQVILELYA
;
A
#
# COMPACT_ATOMS: atom_id res chain seq x y z
N ASN A 1 -28.63 -46.09 -16.15
CA ASN A 1 -29.23 -44.74 -16.24
C ASN A 1 -29.17 -43.94 -14.94
N SER A 2 -29.24 -44.54 -13.75
CA SER A 2 -29.08 -43.78 -12.48
C SER A 2 -27.63 -43.38 -12.20
N GLU A 3 -26.65 -44.25 -12.46
CA GLU A 3 -25.22 -43.96 -12.25
C GLU A 3 -24.73 -42.76 -13.06
N ILE A 4 -25.16 -42.63 -14.32
CA ILE A 4 -24.82 -41.49 -15.19
C ILE A 4 -25.38 -40.17 -14.63
N LEU A 5 -26.56 -40.20 -14.02
CA LEU A 5 -27.19 -39.02 -13.41
C LEU A 5 -26.46 -38.60 -12.12
N GLU A 6 -26.00 -39.56 -11.32
CA GLU A 6 -25.21 -39.28 -10.12
C GLU A 6 -23.83 -38.70 -10.47
N GLU A 7 -23.15 -39.27 -11.47
CA GLU A 7 -21.86 -38.73 -11.96
C GLU A 7 -22.00 -37.31 -12.50
N LEU A 8 -23.04 -37.02 -13.29
CA LEU A 8 -23.32 -35.68 -13.79
C LEU A 8 -23.55 -34.68 -12.65
N PHE A 9 -24.22 -35.09 -11.58
CA PHE A 9 -24.48 -34.24 -10.43
C PHE A 9 -23.20 -33.92 -9.63
N VAL A 10 -22.28 -34.88 -9.50
CA VAL A 10 -20.97 -34.66 -8.87
C VAL A 10 -20.14 -33.66 -9.69
N VAL A 11 -20.05 -33.88 -11.01
CA VAL A 11 -19.33 -32.98 -11.92
C VAL A 11 -19.93 -31.56 -11.89
N GLU A 12 -21.26 -31.44 -11.88
CA GLU A 12 -21.92 -30.13 -11.79
C GLU A 12 -21.55 -29.39 -10.47
N ASN A 13 -21.51 -30.10 -9.34
CA ASN A 13 -21.15 -29.51 -8.07
C ASN A 13 -19.66 -29.14 -7.99
N GLU A 14 -18.77 -29.94 -8.56
CA GLU A 14 -17.35 -29.61 -8.66
C GLU A 14 -17.10 -28.37 -9.53
N ILE A 15 -17.79 -28.28 -10.68
CA ILE A 15 -17.73 -27.10 -11.56
C ILE A 15 -18.25 -25.87 -10.83
N LYS A 16 -19.38 -25.98 -10.13
CA LYS A 16 -19.90 -24.87 -9.29
C LYS A 16 -18.89 -24.49 -8.21
N GLY A 17 -18.29 -25.47 -7.53
CA GLY A 17 -17.26 -25.23 -6.52
C GLY A 17 -16.05 -24.47 -7.08
N PHE A 18 -15.57 -24.86 -8.26
CA PHE A 18 -14.51 -24.15 -8.97
C PHE A 18 -14.92 -22.72 -9.34
N ILE A 19 -16.11 -22.54 -9.95
CA ILE A 19 -16.58 -21.22 -10.37
C ILE A 19 -16.74 -20.29 -9.16
N PHE A 20 -17.35 -20.74 -8.07
CA PHE A 20 -17.58 -19.89 -6.90
C PHE A 20 -16.36 -19.76 -5.98
N GLY A 21 -15.38 -20.66 -6.09
CA GLY A 21 -14.17 -20.63 -5.27
C GLY A 21 -12.99 -19.94 -5.96
N GLU A 22 -12.67 -20.33 -7.19
CA GLU A 22 -11.44 -19.92 -7.88
C GLU A 22 -11.63 -18.67 -8.75
N VAL A 23 -12.80 -18.48 -9.38
CA VAL A 23 -13.05 -17.28 -10.22
C VAL A 23 -12.99 -15.99 -9.40
N PRO A 24 -13.60 -15.89 -8.19
CA PRO A 24 -13.45 -14.69 -7.36
C PRO A 24 -12.00 -14.41 -6.97
N LYS A 25 -11.21 -15.46 -6.65
CA LYS A 25 -9.78 -15.29 -6.34
C LYS A 25 -9.00 -14.76 -7.53
N ALA A 26 -9.26 -15.29 -8.73
CA ALA A 26 -8.65 -14.80 -9.95
C ALA A 26 -9.07 -13.35 -10.24
N GLN A 27 -10.35 -13.01 -10.03
CA GLN A 27 -10.86 -11.64 -10.16
C GLN A 27 -10.17 -10.69 -9.18
N ASP A 28 -10.08 -11.04 -7.90
CA ASP A 28 -9.40 -10.24 -6.87
C ASP A 28 -7.92 -10.05 -7.21
N HIS A 29 -7.27 -11.11 -7.71
CA HIS A 29 -5.89 -11.03 -8.16
C HIS A 29 -5.71 -10.03 -9.31
N VAL A 30 -6.56 -10.09 -10.33
CA VAL A 30 -6.54 -9.14 -11.47
C VAL A 30 -6.83 -7.72 -11.01
N LEU A 31 -7.80 -7.52 -10.09
CA LEU A 31 -8.11 -6.20 -9.54
C LEU A 31 -6.91 -5.61 -8.78
N ASN A 32 -6.21 -6.42 -7.98
CA ASN A 32 -5.01 -5.99 -7.27
C ASN A 32 -3.88 -5.60 -8.24
N LEU A 33 -3.67 -6.35 -9.32
CA LEU A 33 -2.71 -6.01 -10.36
C LEU A 33 -3.06 -4.69 -11.06
N LEU A 34 -4.34 -4.49 -11.41
CA LEU A 34 -4.81 -3.25 -12.03
C LEU A 34 -4.68 -2.05 -11.09
N GLN A 35 -4.95 -2.22 -9.79
CA GLN A 35 -4.76 -1.17 -8.80
C GLN A 35 -3.29 -0.78 -8.65
N ALA A 36 -2.38 -1.77 -8.62
CA ALA A 36 -0.95 -1.53 -8.61
C ALA A 36 -0.50 -0.77 -9.86
N ALA A 37 -0.90 -1.20 -11.05
CA ALA A 37 -0.59 -0.52 -12.31
C ALA A 37 -1.19 0.91 -12.38
N ALA A 38 -2.41 1.11 -11.87
CA ALA A 38 -3.04 2.41 -11.80
C ALA A 38 -2.34 3.36 -10.82
N LEU A 39 -1.84 2.84 -9.68
CA LEU A 39 -1.00 3.59 -8.76
C LEU A 39 0.29 4.02 -9.46
N GLN A 40 0.98 3.07 -10.09
CA GLN A 40 2.19 3.29 -10.87
C GLN A 40 2.03 4.40 -11.92
N LEU A 41 0.98 4.36 -12.74
CA LEU A 41 0.69 5.39 -13.74
C LEU A 41 0.45 6.78 -13.13
N ARG A 42 -0.29 6.86 -12.02
CA ARG A 42 -0.54 8.12 -11.31
C ARG A 42 0.77 8.69 -10.75
N CYS A 43 1.63 7.83 -10.23
CA CYS A 43 2.94 8.21 -9.73
C CYS A 43 3.89 8.71 -10.83
N ALA A 44 3.84 8.15 -12.05
CA ALA A 44 4.64 8.63 -13.18
C ALA A 44 4.25 10.05 -13.62
N GLN A 45 2.99 10.44 -13.45
CA GLN A 45 2.47 11.77 -13.83
C GLN A 45 2.58 12.80 -12.71
N ALA A 46 2.90 12.36 -11.50
CA ALA A 46 3.00 13.21 -10.33
C ALA A 46 4.17 14.20 -10.42
N LYS A 47 3.91 15.44 -9.97
CA LYS A 47 4.93 16.50 -9.88
C LYS A 47 5.18 16.87 -8.42
N GLU A 48 6.41 17.32 -8.14
CA GLU A 48 6.72 17.96 -6.86
C GLU A 48 5.89 19.24 -6.67
N GLY A 49 5.39 19.46 -5.45
CA GLY A 49 4.54 20.61 -5.12
C GLY A 49 3.07 20.50 -5.53
N GLN A 50 2.67 19.41 -6.21
CA GLN A 50 1.26 19.12 -6.45
C GLN A 50 0.64 18.56 -5.17
N THR A 51 -0.42 19.20 -4.67
CA THR A 51 -1.19 18.66 -3.54
C THR A 51 -1.90 17.38 -3.96
N PRO A 52 -1.59 16.23 -3.36
CA PRO A 52 -2.26 14.97 -3.66
C PRO A 52 -3.68 14.98 -3.10
N ASP A 53 -4.53 14.10 -3.63
CA ASP A 53 -5.92 13.96 -3.21
C ASP A 53 -6.01 13.46 -1.76
N VAL A 54 -6.43 14.34 -0.84
CA VAL A 54 -6.33 14.12 0.62
C VAL A 54 -7.21 12.96 1.08
N ASP A 55 -8.30 12.68 0.37
CA ASP A 55 -9.30 11.67 0.73
C ASP A 55 -8.79 10.22 0.57
N ARG A 56 -7.67 10.03 -0.13
CA ARG A 56 -7.02 8.71 -0.31
C ARG A 56 -5.75 8.53 0.50
N SER A 57 -5.54 9.38 1.51
CA SER A 57 -4.33 9.32 2.31
C SER A 57 -4.35 8.21 3.36
N VAL A 58 -3.21 7.53 3.52
CA VAL A 58 -2.96 6.52 4.54
C VAL A 58 -1.88 7.04 5.50
N ILE A 59 -2.12 6.89 6.80
CA ILE A 59 -1.11 7.21 7.82
C ILE A 59 -0.37 5.91 8.15
N ALA A 60 0.93 5.89 7.91
CA ALA A 60 1.81 4.80 8.30
C ALA A 60 2.63 5.20 9.52
N PHE A 61 2.78 4.27 10.45
CA PHE A 61 3.65 4.41 11.62
C PHE A 61 4.88 3.54 11.43
N LEU A 62 6.05 4.12 11.60
CA LEU A 62 7.34 3.45 11.48
C LEU A 62 8.08 3.53 12.81
N GLU A 63 8.61 2.42 13.30
CA GLU A 63 9.47 2.37 14.48
C GLU A 63 10.73 1.56 14.13
N SER A 64 11.91 2.11 14.46
CA SER A 64 13.17 1.39 14.30
C SER A 64 13.24 0.21 15.27
N SER A 65 13.99 -0.84 14.92
CA SER A 65 14.13 -2.04 15.75
C SER A 65 14.69 -1.75 17.15
N ASP A 66 15.53 -0.73 17.28
CA ASP A 66 16.10 -0.25 18.54
C ASP A 66 15.26 0.82 19.25
N ARG A 67 14.08 1.14 18.70
CA ARG A 67 13.12 2.15 19.20
C ARG A 67 13.70 3.55 19.36
N THR A 68 14.81 3.84 18.68
CA THR A 68 15.43 5.17 18.68
C THR A 68 14.73 6.11 17.71
N VAL A 69 14.11 5.61 16.66
CA VAL A 69 13.36 6.41 15.69
C VAL A 69 11.92 5.95 15.69
N VAL A 70 11.00 6.88 15.97
CA VAL A 70 9.57 6.68 15.81
C VAL A 70 9.08 7.74 14.84
N SER A 71 8.34 7.34 13.83
CA SER A 71 7.84 8.25 12.80
C SER A 71 6.39 7.95 12.44
N SER A 72 5.66 8.98 12.08
CA SER A 72 4.40 8.85 11.35
C SER A 72 4.53 9.58 10.02
N LEU A 73 3.92 9.03 8.98
CA LEU A 73 3.91 9.63 7.67
C LEU A 73 2.56 9.45 7.01
N LYS A 74 2.10 10.51 6.34
CA LYS A 74 0.86 10.52 5.57
C LYS A 74 1.20 10.39 4.10
N LEU A 75 0.86 9.23 3.56
CA LEU A 75 1.05 8.88 2.16
C LEU A 75 -0.25 9.09 1.41
N SER A 76 -0.16 9.75 0.26
CA SER A 76 -1.21 9.71 -0.74
C SER A 76 -0.54 9.38 -2.07
N GLU A 77 -0.78 8.17 -2.57
CA GLU A 77 -0.13 7.66 -3.77
C GLU A 77 1.40 7.63 -3.62
N CYS A 78 2.14 8.45 -4.39
CA CYS A 78 3.60 8.61 -4.29
C CYS A 78 4.03 9.85 -3.49
N HIS A 79 3.08 10.58 -2.90
CA HIS A 79 3.38 11.79 -2.15
C HIS A 79 3.37 11.53 -0.65
N VAL A 80 4.39 12.05 0.03
CA VAL A 80 4.40 12.22 1.49
C VAL A 80 3.99 13.67 1.77
N SER A 81 2.79 13.87 2.30
CA SER A 81 2.27 15.21 2.62
C SER A 81 2.55 15.64 4.06
N GLU A 82 2.70 14.67 4.96
CA GLU A 82 3.05 14.90 6.36
C GLU A 82 4.08 13.84 6.76
N LEU A 83 5.12 14.26 7.48
CA LEU A 83 6.10 13.36 8.10
C LEU A 83 6.46 13.97 9.45
N ASP A 84 6.26 13.18 10.48
CA ASP A 84 6.72 13.45 11.84
C ASP A 84 7.77 12.39 12.17
N VAL A 85 8.94 12.83 12.61
CA VAL A 85 10.04 11.96 13.05
C VAL A 85 10.46 12.39 14.44
N ASN A 86 10.40 11.46 15.37
CA ASN A 86 10.94 11.59 16.71
C ASN A 86 12.16 10.68 16.86
N ILE A 87 13.32 11.30 17.11
CA ILE A 87 14.60 10.61 17.32
C ILE A 87 14.95 10.70 18.80
N ARG A 88 15.04 9.55 19.45
CA ARG A 88 15.45 9.37 20.84
C ARG A 88 16.93 9.08 20.90
N PHE A 89 17.65 9.76 21.79
CA PHE A 89 19.07 9.55 22.02
C PHE A 89 19.29 8.91 23.41
N PRO A 90 19.01 7.60 23.57
CA PRO A 90 19.03 6.95 24.89
C PRO A 90 20.40 7.01 25.56
N LYS A 91 21.49 6.96 24.78
CA LYS A 91 22.86 7.05 25.29
C LYS A 91 23.27 8.45 25.76
N TYR A 92 22.70 9.50 25.18
CA TYR A 92 23.19 10.87 25.38
C TYR A 92 22.25 11.72 26.24
N ASN A 93 20.96 11.37 26.34
CA ASN A 93 19.98 12.36 26.80
C ASN A 93 18.90 11.86 27.77
N LYS A 94 19.10 10.76 28.52
CA LYS A 94 18.16 10.27 29.57
C LYS A 94 16.66 10.33 29.20
N GLY A 95 16.32 10.17 27.92
CA GLY A 95 14.93 10.23 27.42
C GLY A 95 14.51 11.52 26.69
N ALA A 96 15.36 12.55 26.59
CA ALA A 96 15.08 13.71 25.74
C ALA A 96 15.27 13.34 24.24
N GLY A 97 14.20 13.53 23.46
CA GLY A 97 14.17 13.30 22.02
C GLY A 97 14.31 14.61 21.23
N GLN A 98 14.74 14.50 19.97
CA GLN A 98 14.58 15.55 18.98
C GLN A 98 13.39 15.20 18.08
N HIS A 99 12.54 16.17 17.82
CA HIS A 99 11.38 16.03 16.96
C HIS A 99 11.56 16.90 15.71
N PHE A 100 11.27 16.31 14.56
CA PHE A 100 11.34 16.94 13.25
C PHE A 100 10.02 16.70 12.53
N SER A 101 9.48 17.73 11.89
CA SER A 101 8.30 17.59 11.04
C SER A 101 8.54 18.21 9.69
N ILE A 102 7.96 17.62 8.63
CA ILE A 102 7.84 18.29 7.34
C ILE A 102 6.97 19.54 7.49
N VAL A 103 7.36 20.62 6.81
CA VAL A 103 6.55 21.84 6.73
C VAL A 103 5.23 21.49 6.02
N PRO A 104 4.05 21.74 6.63
CA PRO A 104 2.74 21.28 6.13
C PRO A 104 2.32 21.76 4.73
N ARG A 105 3.15 22.56 4.05
CA ARG A 105 2.89 23.13 2.72
C ARG A 105 3.64 22.43 1.59
N SER A 106 4.45 21.42 1.90
CA SER A 106 5.33 20.75 0.95
C SER A 106 5.05 19.26 0.93
N SER A 107 4.56 18.74 -0.19
CA SER A 107 4.51 17.30 -0.44
C SER A 107 5.80 16.82 -1.09
N TYR A 108 6.37 15.72 -0.61
CA TYR A 108 7.57 15.11 -1.16
C TYR A 108 7.22 13.93 -2.05
N LEU A 109 7.82 13.86 -3.24
CA LEU A 109 7.59 12.79 -4.20
C LEU A 109 8.56 11.62 -3.94
N LEU A 110 8.04 10.41 -3.76
CA LEU A 110 8.84 9.20 -3.62
C LEU A 110 9.36 8.74 -4.98
N ARG A 111 10.48 9.33 -5.42
CA ARG A 111 11.08 9.06 -6.75
C ARG A 111 11.46 7.60 -6.99
N GLN A 112 11.74 6.81 -5.95
CA GLN A 112 12.01 5.37 -6.10
C GLN A 112 10.81 4.60 -6.65
N VAL A 113 9.58 4.96 -6.25
CA VAL A 113 8.34 4.38 -6.80
C VAL A 113 8.18 4.70 -8.29
N ILE A 114 8.79 5.79 -8.76
CA ILE A 114 8.77 6.21 -10.17
C ILE A 114 9.84 5.46 -10.99
N LEU A 115 11.01 5.20 -10.40
CA LEU A 115 12.12 4.56 -11.10
C LEU A 115 11.88 3.07 -11.37
N GLU A 116 11.14 2.37 -10.51
CA GLU A 116 10.69 0.98 -10.77
C GLU A 116 9.71 0.87 -11.95
N LEU A 117 9.20 1.98 -12.49
CA LEU A 117 8.33 2.00 -13.68
C LEU A 117 9.11 1.96 -14.99
N TYR A 118 10.40 2.31 -14.96
CA TYR A 118 11.24 2.46 -16.13
C TYR A 118 12.40 1.46 -16.18
N ALA A 119 12.47 0.54 -15.22
CA ALA A 119 13.47 -0.54 -15.14
C ALA A 119 12.89 -1.84 -15.72
#